data_AF-D5EA69-F1
#
_entry.id   AF-D5EA69-F1
#
_cell.length_a   1.000
_cell.length_b   1.000
_cell.length_c   1.000
_cell.angle_alpha   90.00
_cell.angle_beta   90.00
_cell.angle_gamma   90.00
#
_symmetry.space_group_name_H-M   'P 1'
#
loop_
_entity.id
_entity.type
_entity.pdbx_description
1 polymer ?
#
loop_
_entity_poly.entity_id
_entity_poly.type
_entity_poly.pdbx_seq_one_letter_code
_entity_poly.pdbx_strand_id
1 'polypeptide(L)'
;MISGGIIIVDINIKIGGEAGQGIQTIGSVLSRTFVRDGFYVYGNQFYLSRVRGGHNYFHIRVSDHPVYTLNEKIDILVALDKQTIPDHIEEVKEGFVLTDESTVGDNADAKIVSVPFTEISKDVSGKKLFSNTVAVGAVFGLLCYDLATLKKFLSETFKSKGDEVVEKNIKAAEAGYDYVRNDKFEGICNYNLNPQPTNRRILINGNDSVGVGALAAGVQFLSAYPMTPSTGVMTRVASHADDFNAVVEQAEDEIAAINMAIGASFAGVRAMTTTSGGGFCLMTEGLGLSGITETPIVIFLGQRPGPATGLPTMTEQGDLNFVLHAAQGEFPRCVLAPRTAKDAFYQTIRAFNIAEKYQIPVLILSDQHLADGLFTYERFDTSGLKINRHLLEDRAVGSDYQRYAITKSGLSPRAIPGQNGALVVADSDEHNEAGHIDQTTDNRIRMNEKRLRKVDGLTDEMQMPAIHGIDGADVSLIGWGSSYGPLAEAVDILNHDEVSINLIHFSDIYPLSHNAASILEGLNTTICVENNATGQFARLLRAELGFEVSKKMLRYDGLPFTPQSVIRELKGMEVI
;
A
#
# COMPACT_ATOMS: atom_id res chain seq x y z
N MET A 1 18.64 9.17 35.63
CA MET A 1 17.44 9.20 36.50
C MET A 1 16.52 10.29 35.98
N ILE A 2 15.52 9.93 35.20
CA ILE A 2 14.44 10.83 34.78
C ILE A 2 13.18 10.36 35.51
N SER A 3 12.63 11.27 36.30
CA SER A 3 11.40 11.12 37.06
C SER A 3 10.18 11.22 36.13
N GLY A 4 9.35 10.18 36.11
CA GLY A 4 7.93 10.27 35.72
C GLY A 4 7.57 10.42 34.24
N GLY A 5 8.42 9.98 33.31
CA GLY A 5 8.08 9.95 31.88
C GLY A 5 7.09 8.84 31.55
N ILE A 6 6.08 9.14 30.74
CA ILE A 6 5.19 8.14 30.12
C ILE A 6 6.07 7.11 29.42
N ILE A 7 5.98 5.84 29.82
CA ILE A 7 6.72 4.75 29.18
C ILE A 7 6.00 4.47 27.86
N ILE A 8 6.53 5.01 26.77
CA ILE A 8 6.02 4.77 25.41
C ILE A 8 6.42 3.36 24.99
N VAL A 9 5.44 2.55 24.58
CA VAL A 9 5.70 1.25 23.96
C VAL A 9 6.05 1.45 22.48
N ASP A 10 7.26 1.07 22.10
CA ASP A 10 7.71 0.97 20.71
C ASP A 10 8.73 -0.18 20.62
N ILE A 11 8.31 -1.31 20.05
CA ILE A 11 9.09 -2.55 19.99
C ILE A 11 9.20 -3.03 18.55
N ASN A 12 10.43 -3.26 18.12
CA ASN A 12 10.76 -3.66 16.76
C ASN A 12 11.28 -5.10 16.75
N ILE A 13 10.53 -5.99 16.10
CA ILE A 13 10.82 -7.41 16.00
C ILE A 13 11.09 -7.75 14.54
N LYS A 14 12.29 -8.24 14.23
CA LYS A 14 12.65 -8.72 12.90
C LYS A 14 12.83 -10.23 12.92
N ILE A 15 12.20 -10.92 11.99
CA ILE A 15 12.31 -12.37 11.83
C ILE A 15 13.00 -12.61 10.50
N GLY A 16 14.18 -13.23 10.52
CA GLY A 16 14.94 -13.56 9.32
C GLY A 16 15.03 -15.07 9.10
N GLY A 17 15.17 -15.48 7.84
CA GLY A 17 15.40 -16.87 7.49
C GLY A 17 15.27 -17.16 5.99
N GLU A 18 15.37 -18.44 5.66
CA GLU A 18 15.13 -18.90 4.30
C GLU A 18 13.63 -18.99 3.96
N ALA A 19 13.29 -18.74 2.69
CA ALA A 19 11.93 -18.93 2.20
C ALA A 19 11.46 -20.37 2.46
N GLY A 20 10.35 -20.51 3.20
CA GLY A 20 9.78 -21.79 3.62
C GLY A 20 10.02 -22.17 5.08
N GLN A 21 10.85 -21.42 5.83
CA GLN A 21 11.07 -21.66 7.27
C GLN A 21 9.95 -21.09 8.16
N GLY A 22 8.96 -20.41 7.58
CA GLY A 22 7.76 -19.92 8.27
C GLY A 22 7.90 -18.55 8.93
N ILE A 23 8.78 -17.71 8.39
CA ILE A 23 8.94 -16.28 8.72
C ILE A 23 7.57 -15.57 8.71
N GLN A 24 6.80 -15.71 7.64
CA GLN A 24 5.45 -15.13 7.53
C GLN A 24 4.47 -15.71 8.55
N THR A 25 4.62 -16.98 8.94
CA THR A 25 3.75 -17.59 9.96
C THR A 25 4.00 -16.96 11.32
N ILE A 26 5.27 -16.85 11.73
CA ILE A 26 5.66 -16.20 12.98
C ILE A 26 5.22 -14.74 12.96
N GLY A 27 5.52 -14.01 11.87
CA GLY A 27 5.17 -12.60 11.72
C GLY A 27 3.68 -12.33 11.81
N SER A 28 2.86 -13.15 11.16
CA SER A 28 1.40 -13.04 11.18
C SER A 28 0.81 -13.37 12.55
N VAL A 29 1.30 -14.42 13.22
CA VAL A 29 0.84 -14.80 14.57
C VAL A 29 1.16 -13.69 15.57
N LEU A 30 2.38 -13.17 15.58
CA LEU A 30 2.79 -12.07 16.46
C LEU A 30 1.93 -10.83 16.20
N SER A 31 1.89 -10.36 14.95
CA SER A 31 1.16 -9.14 14.57
C SER A 31 -0.31 -9.20 14.97
N ARG A 32 -1.00 -10.31 14.66
CA ARG A 32 -2.43 -10.46 14.99
C ARG A 32 -2.69 -10.60 16.48
N THR A 33 -1.76 -11.17 17.23
CA THR A 33 -1.89 -11.28 18.68
C THR A 33 -1.77 -9.91 19.34
N PHE A 34 -0.75 -9.11 18.98
CA PHE A 34 -0.60 -7.76 19.52
C PHE A 34 -1.76 -6.83 19.14
N VAL A 35 -2.31 -6.93 17.92
CA VAL A 35 -3.51 -6.16 17.56
C VAL A 35 -4.73 -6.54 18.41
N ARG A 36 -4.89 -7.83 18.76
CA ARG A 36 -5.97 -8.28 19.64
C ARG A 36 -5.84 -7.77 21.07
N ASP A 37 -4.63 -7.51 21.51
CA ASP A 37 -4.33 -6.89 22.80
C ASP A 37 -4.39 -5.36 22.77
N GLY A 38 -4.85 -4.77 21.66
CA GLY A 38 -5.07 -3.34 21.55
C GLY A 38 -3.80 -2.54 21.26
N PHE A 39 -2.74 -3.14 20.75
CA PHE A 39 -1.59 -2.41 20.21
C PHE A 39 -1.80 -1.99 18.75
N TYR A 40 -1.08 -0.97 18.34
CA TYR A 40 -0.89 -0.64 16.92
C TYR A 40 0.29 -1.46 16.41
N VAL A 41 0.08 -2.12 15.29
CA VAL A 41 1.13 -2.87 14.60
C VAL A 41 1.31 -2.31 13.21
N TYR A 42 2.56 -2.00 12.87
CA TYR A 42 3.01 -1.86 11.51
C TYR A 42 3.89 -3.05 11.15
N GLY A 43 3.73 -3.64 9.96
CA GLY A 43 4.57 -4.73 9.50
C GLY A 43 4.98 -4.55 8.05
N ASN A 44 6.18 -5.01 7.69
CA ASN A 44 6.59 -5.12 6.29
C ASN A 44 7.40 -6.39 6.08
N GLN A 45 7.44 -6.86 4.85
CA GLN A 45 8.17 -8.05 4.46
C GLN A 45 9.18 -7.72 3.37
N PHE A 46 10.33 -8.36 3.45
CA PHE A 46 11.33 -8.34 2.41
C PHE A 46 11.52 -9.77 1.94
N TYR A 47 11.40 -9.96 0.64
CA TYR A 47 11.63 -11.24 0.02
C TYR A 47 12.29 -11.07 -1.33
N LEU A 48 13.08 -12.07 -1.71
CA LEU A 48 13.70 -12.12 -3.02
C LEU A 48 12.69 -12.64 -4.05
N SER A 49 12.92 -12.33 -5.33
CA SER A 49 12.14 -12.88 -6.45
C SER A 49 12.45 -14.37 -6.69
N ARG A 50 12.24 -15.21 -5.67
CA ARG A 50 12.50 -16.66 -5.64
C ARG A 50 11.45 -17.35 -4.77
N VAL A 51 10.97 -18.52 -5.19
CA VAL A 51 9.94 -19.28 -4.45
C VAL A 51 10.53 -20.03 -3.24
N ARG A 52 11.79 -20.47 -3.32
CA ARG A 52 12.49 -21.17 -2.23
C ARG A 52 13.95 -20.70 -2.11
N GLY A 53 14.46 -20.73 -0.88
CA GLY A 53 15.81 -20.32 -0.55
C GLY A 53 16.01 -18.80 -0.60
N GLY A 54 17.25 -18.38 -0.32
CA GLY A 54 17.59 -16.97 -0.16
C GLY A 54 17.11 -16.40 1.17
N HIS A 55 17.76 -15.33 1.62
CA HIS A 55 17.43 -14.67 2.87
C HIS A 55 16.24 -13.74 2.70
N ASN A 56 15.25 -13.89 3.57
CA ASN A 56 14.03 -13.08 3.62
C ASN A 56 13.83 -12.61 5.06
N TYR A 57 13.08 -11.53 5.26
CA TYR A 57 12.72 -11.12 6.59
C TYR A 57 11.33 -10.52 6.68
N PHE A 58 10.78 -10.55 7.89
CA PHE A 58 9.54 -9.88 8.24
C PHE A 58 9.80 -9.00 9.45
N HIS A 59 9.50 -7.71 9.31
CA HIS A 59 9.73 -6.72 10.34
C HIS A 59 8.39 -6.22 10.88
N ILE A 60 8.23 -6.28 12.19
CA ILE A 60 7.06 -5.86 12.95
C ILE A 60 7.47 -4.73 13.88
N ARG A 61 6.71 -3.65 13.90
CA ARG A 61 6.76 -2.61 14.93
C ARG A 61 5.46 -2.64 15.71
N VAL A 62 5.57 -2.76 17.03
CA VAL A 62 4.45 -2.81 17.97
C VAL A 62 4.49 -1.56 18.83
N SER A 63 3.38 -0.84 18.90
CA SER A 63 3.30 0.41 19.64
C SER A 63 1.96 0.62 20.35
N ASP A 64 1.96 1.42 21.41
CA ASP A 64 0.75 1.88 22.10
C ASP A 64 0.07 3.09 21.42
N HIS A 65 0.71 3.68 20.40
CA HIS A 65 0.17 4.77 19.59
C HIS A 65 0.22 4.44 18.08
N PRO A 66 -0.54 5.15 17.23
CA PRO A 66 -0.54 4.88 15.80
C PRO A 66 0.85 5.00 15.17
N VAL A 67 1.25 3.99 14.40
CA VAL A 67 2.52 3.95 13.64
C VAL A 67 2.26 3.58 12.18
N TYR A 68 3.02 4.19 11.27
CA TYR A 68 2.82 4.06 9.81
C TYR A 68 4.08 3.65 9.04
N THR A 69 5.17 3.34 9.74
CA THR A 69 6.46 2.95 9.17
C THR A 69 7.25 2.07 10.14
N LEU A 70 8.27 1.39 9.62
CA LEU A 70 9.29 0.71 10.40
C LEU A 70 10.29 1.70 10.99
N ASN A 71 10.90 1.29 12.10
CA ASN A 71 12.11 1.88 12.65
C ASN A 71 13.33 1.05 12.20
N GLU A 72 14.52 1.64 12.09
CA GLU A 72 15.74 0.86 11.79
C GLU A 72 16.30 0.10 12.99
N LYS A 73 15.99 0.53 14.22
CA LYS A 73 16.41 -0.15 15.44
C LYS A 73 15.65 -1.48 15.58
N ILE A 74 16.35 -2.56 15.91
CA ILE A 74 15.75 -3.86 16.24
C ILE A 74 15.91 -4.17 17.73
N ASP A 75 14.79 -4.45 18.39
CA ASP A 75 14.74 -4.85 19.80
C ASP A 75 14.81 -6.38 19.96
N ILE A 76 14.20 -7.13 19.03
CA ILE A 76 14.29 -8.60 19.00
C ILE A 76 14.54 -9.07 17.57
N LEU A 77 15.67 -9.74 17.34
CA LEU A 77 15.99 -10.42 16.08
C LEU A 77 15.75 -11.93 16.24
N VAL A 78 14.73 -12.48 15.57
CA VAL A 78 14.49 -13.92 15.49
C VAL A 78 15.23 -14.49 14.27
N ALA A 79 16.29 -15.24 14.51
CA ALA A 79 17.11 -15.85 13.46
C ALA A 79 16.74 -17.32 13.24
N LEU A 80 16.15 -17.63 12.08
CA LEU A 80 15.79 -19.01 11.71
C LEU A 80 16.87 -19.69 10.86
N ASP A 81 17.80 -18.93 10.31
CA ASP A 81 18.97 -19.41 9.56
C ASP A 81 20.27 -18.73 10.00
N LYS A 82 21.40 -19.28 9.52
CA LYS A 82 22.74 -18.79 9.88
C LYS A 82 23.08 -17.44 9.24
N GLN A 83 22.35 -17.03 8.20
CA GLN A 83 22.59 -15.78 7.46
C GLN A 83 21.97 -14.57 8.17
N THR A 84 20.86 -14.78 8.88
CA THR A 84 20.10 -13.72 9.56
C THR A 84 20.95 -12.92 10.55
N ILE A 85 21.81 -13.58 11.33
CA ILE A 85 22.62 -12.91 12.36
C ILE A 85 23.65 -11.98 11.71
N PRO A 86 24.56 -12.44 10.82
CA PRO A 86 25.49 -11.55 10.12
C PRO A 86 24.81 -10.36 9.41
N ASP A 87 23.65 -10.58 8.79
CA ASP A 87 22.98 -9.55 7.98
C ASP A 87 22.32 -8.45 8.82
N HIS A 88 21.95 -8.72 10.07
CA HIS A 88 21.09 -7.82 10.87
C HIS A 88 21.61 -7.51 12.28
N ILE A 89 22.71 -8.12 12.75
CA ILE A 89 23.20 -7.93 14.11
C ILE A 89 23.56 -6.48 14.42
N GLU A 90 24.04 -5.71 13.44
CA GLU A 90 24.37 -4.29 13.60
C GLU A 90 23.13 -3.42 13.92
N GLU A 91 21.94 -3.89 13.56
CA GLU A 91 20.67 -3.24 13.86
C GLU A 91 20.21 -3.51 15.31
N VAL A 92 20.76 -4.55 15.96
CA VAL A 92 20.44 -5.00 17.34
C VAL A 92 21.40 -4.36 18.35
N LYS A 93 21.21 -3.06 18.61
CA LYS A 93 22.09 -2.31 19.52
C LYS A 93 21.90 -2.68 21.00
N GLU A 94 20.68 -2.58 21.49
CA GLU A 94 20.30 -2.84 22.90
C GLU A 94 19.33 -4.03 23.04
N GLY A 95 19.05 -4.71 21.92
CA GLY A 95 18.10 -5.81 21.83
C GLY A 95 18.71 -7.19 22.01
N PHE A 96 17.89 -8.21 21.75
CA PHE A 96 18.24 -9.62 21.86
C PHE A 96 18.17 -10.33 20.50
N VAL A 97 19.01 -11.35 20.33
CA VAL A 97 18.94 -12.27 19.20
C VAL A 97 18.38 -13.60 19.70
N LEU A 98 17.21 -13.98 19.22
CA LEU A 98 16.55 -15.24 19.54
C LEU A 98 16.79 -16.25 18.41
N THR A 99 17.40 -17.38 18.71
CA THR A 99 17.82 -18.35 17.68
C THR A 99 17.88 -19.79 18.21
N ASP A 100 17.90 -20.77 17.31
CA ASP A 100 18.16 -22.18 17.63
C ASP A 100 19.68 -22.40 17.85
N GLU A 101 20.06 -23.30 18.76
CA GLU A 101 21.48 -23.62 19.05
C GLU A 101 22.25 -23.97 17.77
N SER A 102 21.60 -24.67 16.85
CA SER A 102 22.19 -25.07 15.56
C SER A 102 22.49 -23.90 14.62
N THR A 103 21.94 -22.72 14.91
CA THR A 103 21.97 -21.52 14.06
C THR A 103 22.94 -20.44 14.56
N VAL A 104 23.37 -20.50 15.83
CA VAL A 104 24.28 -19.52 16.45
C VAL A 104 25.59 -19.32 15.66
N GLY A 105 26.14 -20.38 15.07
CA GLY A 105 27.43 -20.34 14.37
C GLY A 105 28.58 -20.04 15.34
N ASP A 106 29.57 -19.25 14.90
CA ASP A 106 30.72 -18.84 15.72
C ASP A 106 30.45 -17.57 16.55
N ASN A 107 29.23 -17.02 16.50
CA ASN A 107 28.86 -15.80 17.22
C ASN A 107 28.51 -16.14 18.68
N ALA A 108 29.41 -15.85 19.62
CA ALA A 108 29.20 -16.03 21.05
C ALA A 108 28.97 -14.68 21.77
N ASP A 109 27.99 -13.90 21.31
CA ASP A 109 27.62 -12.61 21.93
C ASP A 109 26.61 -12.83 23.09
N ALA A 110 26.76 -12.06 24.17
CA ALA A 110 25.87 -12.07 25.34
C ALA A 110 24.41 -11.67 25.02
N LYS A 111 24.17 -11.10 23.83
CA LYS A 111 22.82 -10.76 23.32
C LYS A 111 22.05 -11.98 22.79
N ILE A 112 22.70 -13.13 22.62
CA ILE A 112 22.11 -14.31 22.00
C ILE A 112 21.37 -15.15 23.04
N VAL A 113 20.06 -15.26 22.84
CA VAL A 113 19.15 -16.14 23.58
C VAL A 113 18.94 -17.39 22.75
N SER A 114 19.74 -18.41 23.07
CA SER A 114 19.71 -19.69 22.36
C SER A 114 18.63 -20.61 22.93
N VAL A 115 17.63 -20.94 22.11
CA VAL A 115 16.48 -21.77 22.46
C VAL A 115 16.36 -22.91 21.46
N PRO A 116 16.41 -24.19 21.88
CA PRO A 116 16.40 -25.32 20.95
C PRO A 116 14.99 -25.58 20.39
N PHE A 117 14.51 -24.70 19.50
CA PHE A 117 13.15 -24.72 18.95
C PHE A 117 12.80 -26.09 18.36
N THR A 118 13.74 -26.68 17.64
CA THR A 118 13.52 -27.96 16.97
C THR A 118 13.37 -29.11 17.96
N GLU A 119 14.16 -29.12 19.03
CA GLU A 119 14.12 -30.17 20.05
C GLU A 119 12.87 -30.04 20.92
N ILE A 120 12.60 -28.83 21.43
CA ILE A 120 11.36 -28.55 22.19
C ILE A 120 10.13 -28.92 21.38
N SER A 121 10.10 -28.58 20.09
CA SER A 121 8.98 -28.94 19.20
C SER A 121 8.81 -30.46 19.12
N LYS A 122 9.90 -31.23 18.97
CA LYS A 122 9.83 -32.70 18.90
C LYS A 122 9.37 -33.31 20.22
N ASP A 123 9.87 -32.81 21.34
CA ASP A 123 9.55 -33.34 22.67
C ASP A 123 8.08 -33.12 23.03
N VAL A 124 7.55 -31.93 22.73
CA VAL A 124 6.17 -31.55 23.08
C VAL A 124 5.14 -32.14 22.13
N SER A 125 5.45 -32.22 20.83
CA SER A 125 4.44 -32.50 19.78
C SER A 125 4.70 -33.75 18.95
N GLY A 126 5.90 -34.33 19.06
CA GLY A 126 6.38 -35.42 18.20
C GLY A 126 6.76 -35.00 16.79
N LYS A 127 6.70 -33.70 16.43
CA LYS A 127 6.95 -33.20 15.07
C LYS A 127 7.78 -31.91 15.10
N LYS A 128 8.62 -31.70 14.08
CA LYS A 128 9.39 -30.45 13.89
C LYS A 128 8.51 -29.25 13.52
N LEU A 129 7.32 -29.49 12.99
CA LEU A 129 6.43 -28.45 12.43
C LEU A 129 6.08 -27.32 13.41
N PHE A 130 6.15 -27.57 14.72
CA PHE A 130 5.74 -26.61 15.75
C PHE A 130 6.90 -25.72 16.22
N SER A 131 8.11 -25.83 15.64
CA SER A 131 9.28 -25.01 15.99
C SER A 131 8.99 -23.51 15.91
N ASN A 132 8.17 -23.10 14.94
CA ASN A 132 7.79 -21.70 14.77
C ASN A 132 6.87 -21.21 15.90
N THR A 133 6.02 -22.10 16.42
CA THR A 133 5.17 -21.79 17.57
C THR A 133 6.00 -21.72 18.86
N VAL A 134 7.04 -22.54 19.00
CA VAL A 134 8.03 -22.41 20.08
C VAL A 134 8.74 -21.05 19.99
N ALA A 135 9.19 -20.64 18.80
CA ALA A 135 9.83 -19.33 18.60
C ALA A 135 8.91 -18.16 18.99
N VAL A 136 7.61 -18.22 18.60
CA VAL A 136 6.61 -17.22 19.03
C VAL A 136 6.50 -17.18 20.57
N GLY A 137 6.41 -18.33 21.23
CA GLY A 137 6.37 -18.41 22.69
C GLY A 137 7.60 -17.81 23.36
N ALA A 138 8.79 -18.10 22.81
CA ALA A 138 10.05 -17.55 23.28
C ALA A 138 10.13 -16.02 23.11
N VAL A 139 9.60 -15.44 22.02
CA VAL A 139 9.44 -13.98 21.88
C VAL A 139 8.58 -13.41 23.01
N PHE A 140 7.43 -14.02 23.31
CA PHE A 140 6.59 -13.60 24.45
C PHE A 140 7.33 -13.72 25.79
N GLY A 141 8.19 -14.74 25.93
CA GLY A 141 9.06 -14.92 27.10
C GLY A 141 10.06 -13.79 27.27
N LEU A 142 10.71 -13.34 26.19
CA LEU A 142 11.62 -12.18 26.20
C LEU A 142 10.92 -10.88 26.55
N LEU A 143 9.69 -10.74 26.06
CA LEU A 143 8.84 -9.59 26.33
C LEU A 143 8.20 -9.60 27.73
N CYS A 144 8.34 -10.72 28.45
CA CYS A 144 7.67 -10.96 29.74
C CYS A 144 6.17 -10.71 29.67
N TYR A 145 5.58 -11.05 28.53
CA TYR A 145 4.20 -10.74 28.20
C TYR A 145 3.30 -11.97 28.25
N ASP A 146 2.07 -11.81 28.73
CA ASP A 146 1.16 -12.94 28.97
C ASP A 146 0.74 -13.68 27.69
N LEU A 147 0.57 -15.00 27.79
CA LEU A 147 0.25 -15.86 26.66
C LEU A 147 -1.26 -16.01 26.41
N ALA A 148 -2.17 -15.47 27.23
CA ALA A 148 -3.60 -15.79 27.13
C ALA A 148 -4.18 -15.47 25.75
N THR A 149 -3.89 -14.28 25.21
CA THR A 149 -4.36 -13.89 23.87
C THR A 149 -3.73 -14.73 22.77
N LEU A 150 -2.45 -15.09 22.90
CA LEU A 150 -1.78 -15.98 21.95
C LEU A 150 -2.46 -17.37 21.95
N LYS A 151 -2.69 -17.97 23.12
CA LYS A 151 -3.35 -19.28 23.25
C LYS A 151 -4.75 -19.27 22.63
N LYS A 152 -5.51 -18.21 22.86
CA LYS A 152 -6.82 -18.00 22.23
C LYS A 152 -6.71 -17.88 20.71
N PHE A 153 -5.74 -17.10 20.22
CA PHE A 153 -5.49 -16.94 18.78
C PHE A 153 -5.11 -18.26 18.10
N LEU A 154 -4.19 -19.03 18.70
CA LEU A 154 -3.79 -20.35 18.19
C LEU A 154 -4.98 -21.32 18.16
N SER A 155 -5.82 -21.30 19.20
CA SER A 155 -7.03 -22.13 19.27
C SER A 155 -8.00 -21.83 18.13
N GLU A 156 -8.28 -20.56 17.87
CA GLU A 156 -9.19 -20.15 16.80
C GLU A 156 -8.61 -20.43 15.41
N THR A 157 -7.32 -20.17 15.21
CA THR A 157 -6.63 -20.33 13.92
C THR A 157 -6.56 -21.80 13.48
N PHE A 158 -6.28 -22.70 14.41
CA PHE A 158 -6.11 -24.13 14.12
C PHE A 158 -7.34 -24.97 14.42
N LYS A 159 -8.47 -24.36 14.81
CA LYS A 159 -9.73 -25.05 15.12
C LYS A 159 -10.17 -26.03 14.03
N SER A 160 -10.04 -25.63 12.76
CA SER A 160 -10.42 -26.48 11.62
C SER A 160 -9.50 -27.69 11.41
N LYS A 161 -8.33 -27.73 12.05
CA LYS A 161 -7.36 -28.83 11.97
C LYS A 161 -7.48 -29.84 13.12
N GLY A 162 -8.43 -29.64 14.05
CA GLY A 162 -8.72 -30.55 15.15
C GLY A 162 -8.04 -30.20 16.48
N ASP A 163 -8.66 -30.63 17.59
CA ASP A 163 -8.27 -30.26 18.96
C ASP A 163 -6.84 -30.69 19.31
N GLU A 164 -6.38 -31.84 18.81
CA GLU A 164 -5.01 -32.32 19.04
C GLU A 164 -3.95 -31.35 18.46
N VAL A 165 -4.22 -30.76 17.28
CA VAL A 165 -3.32 -29.79 16.64
C VAL A 165 -3.32 -28.47 17.40
N VAL A 166 -4.47 -28.07 17.93
CA VAL A 166 -4.61 -26.88 18.78
C VAL A 166 -3.80 -27.05 20.06
N GLU A 167 -4.00 -28.17 20.79
CA GLU A 167 -3.31 -28.45 22.05
C GLU A 167 -1.79 -28.49 21.87
N LYS A 168 -1.31 -29.12 20.79
CA LYS A 168 0.12 -29.17 20.46
C LYS A 168 0.72 -27.80 20.17
N ASN A 169 -0.01 -26.91 19.49
CA ASN A 169 0.45 -25.54 19.29
C ASN A 169 0.51 -24.76 20.60
N ILE A 170 -0.50 -24.89 21.46
CA ILE A 170 -0.51 -24.21 22.76
C ILE A 170 0.67 -24.66 23.62
N LYS A 171 0.87 -25.98 23.76
CA LYS A 171 2.00 -26.53 24.52
C LYS A 171 3.35 -26.12 23.95
N ALA A 172 3.49 -26.03 22.62
CA ALA A 172 4.72 -25.56 21.98
C ALA A 172 5.02 -24.09 22.32
N ALA A 173 3.99 -23.23 22.31
CA ALA A 173 4.14 -21.83 22.71
C ALA A 173 4.49 -21.69 24.20
N GLU A 174 3.82 -22.46 25.08
CA GLU A 174 4.15 -22.50 26.51
C GLU A 174 5.58 -22.94 26.75
N ALA A 175 6.03 -24.03 26.12
CA ALA A 175 7.38 -24.53 26.30
C ALA A 175 8.45 -23.53 25.82
N GLY A 176 8.20 -22.81 24.73
CA GLY A 176 9.11 -21.74 24.28
C GLY A 176 9.17 -20.56 25.26
N TYR A 177 8.02 -20.17 25.81
CA TYR A 177 7.92 -19.13 26.82
C TYR A 177 8.66 -19.53 28.09
N ASP A 178 8.35 -20.70 28.65
CA ASP A 178 8.93 -21.20 29.91
C ASP A 178 10.45 -21.39 29.79
N TYR A 179 10.95 -21.80 28.61
CA TYR A 179 12.38 -21.93 28.37
C TYR A 179 13.12 -20.59 28.48
N VAL A 180 12.53 -19.49 27.99
CA VAL A 180 13.13 -18.16 28.12
C VAL A 180 12.92 -17.57 29.52
N ARG A 181 11.87 -17.99 30.24
CA ARG A 181 11.55 -17.49 31.58
C ARG A 181 12.25 -18.23 32.72
N ASN A 182 13.08 -19.24 32.43
CA ASN A 182 13.85 -19.94 33.44
C ASN A 182 15.05 -19.12 33.97
N ASP A 183 15.71 -19.64 35.00
CA ASP A 183 16.81 -18.98 35.71
C ASP A 183 18.01 -18.60 34.81
N LYS A 184 18.14 -19.21 33.61
CA LYS A 184 19.27 -18.92 32.69
C LYS A 184 19.20 -17.51 32.08
N PHE A 185 18.03 -16.88 32.09
CA PHE A 185 17.75 -15.62 31.41
C PHE A 185 17.13 -14.58 32.37
N GLU A 186 17.44 -14.67 33.67
CA GLU A 186 16.98 -13.71 34.67
C GLU A 186 17.39 -12.27 34.33
N GLY A 187 16.46 -11.31 34.50
CA GLY A 187 16.73 -9.88 34.31
C GLY A 187 16.50 -9.32 32.90
N ILE A 188 16.02 -10.13 31.94
CA ILE A 188 15.77 -9.69 30.54
C ILE A 188 14.52 -8.80 30.39
N CYS A 189 13.61 -8.77 31.37
CA CYS A 189 12.36 -8.01 31.29
C CYS A 189 12.57 -6.48 31.32
N ASN A 190 12.83 -5.88 30.16
CA ASN A 190 12.97 -4.43 30.02
C ASN A 190 11.79 -3.77 29.30
N TYR A 191 10.75 -4.53 28.94
CA TYR A 191 9.57 -4.03 28.23
C TYR A 191 8.39 -3.88 29.19
N ASN A 192 7.80 -2.68 29.26
CA ASN A 192 6.56 -2.45 30.00
C ASN A 192 5.36 -2.59 29.07
N LEU A 193 4.98 -3.83 28.78
CA LEU A 193 3.83 -4.15 27.93
C LEU A 193 2.59 -4.43 28.77
N ASN A 194 1.59 -3.57 28.67
CA ASN A 194 0.26 -3.82 29.22
C ASN A 194 -0.77 -3.85 28.09
N PRO A 195 -1.71 -4.82 28.08
CA PRO A 195 -2.81 -4.83 27.13
C PRO A 195 -3.54 -3.48 27.17
N GLN A 196 -3.83 -2.93 25.98
CA GLN A 196 -4.50 -1.65 25.86
C GLN A 196 -6.02 -1.85 25.84
N PRO A 197 -6.82 -0.85 26.25
CA PRO A 197 -8.27 -0.92 26.18
C PRO A 197 -8.73 -1.33 24.77
N THR A 198 -9.52 -2.39 24.70
CA THR A 198 -9.83 -3.04 23.42
C THR A 198 -10.69 -2.15 22.53
N ASN A 199 -10.12 -1.72 21.42
CA ASN A 199 -10.84 -1.27 20.23
C ASN A 199 -10.83 -2.40 19.20
N ARG A 200 -11.93 -2.57 18.45
CA ARG A 200 -12.04 -3.60 17.39
C ARG A 200 -11.20 -3.20 16.18
N ARG A 201 -9.88 -3.18 16.32
CA ARG A 201 -8.93 -2.86 15.27
C ARG A 201 -8.82 -3.99 14.25
N ILE A 202 -8.49 -3.62 13.03
CA ILE A 202 -8.17 -4.50 11.91
C ILE A 202 -6.70 -4.39 11.60
N LEU A 203 -6.12 -5.49 11.09
CA LEU A 203 -4.79 -5.53 10.50
C LEU A 203 -4.97 -5.79 9.00
N ILE A 204 -4.53 -4.84 8.16
CA ILE A 204 -4.79 -4.87 6.72
C ILE A 204 -3.60 -4.30 5.95
N ASN A 205 -3.27 -4.86 4.78
CA ASN A 205 -2.24 -4.31 3.91
C ASN A 205 -2.80 -3.39 2.81
N GLY A 206 -1.93 -2.73 2.05
CA GLY A 206 -2.33 -1.81 0.98
C GLY A 206 -3.14 -2.50 -0.12
N ASN A 207 -2.68 -3.65 -0.62
CA ASN A 207 -3.37 -4.41 -1.66
C ASN A 207 -4.79 -4.82 -1.24
N ASP A 208 -4.93 -5.33 -0.01
CA ASP A 208 -6.20 -5.71 0.56
C ASP A 208 -7.12 -4.51 0.72
N SER A 209 -6.56 -3.35 1.09
CA SER A 209 -7.34 -2.12 1.23
C SER A 209 -7.87 -1.61 -0.10
N VAL A 210 -7.09 -1.71 -1.19
CA VAL A 210 -7.57 -1.43 -2.55
C VAL A 210 -8.64 -2.43 -2.96
N GLY A 211 -8.43 -3.74 -2.74
CA GLY A 211 -9.42 -4.76 -3.09
C GLY A 211 -10.75 -4.57 -2.35
N VAL A 212 -10.72 -4.35 -1.04
CA VAL A 212 -11.92 -4.07 -0.23
C VAL A 212 -12.52 -2.71 -0.61
N GLY A 213 -11.71 -1.71 -0.96
CA GLY A 213 -12.16 -0.42 -1.47
C GLY A 213 -12.90 -0.55 -2.80
N ALA A 214 -12.42 -1.41 -3.71
CA ALA A 214 -13.06 -1.68 -4.99
C ALA A 214 -14.42 -2.39 -4.79
N LEU A 215 -14.49 -3.38 -3.90
CA LEU A 215 -15.75 -4.04 -3.52
C LEU A 215 -16.74 -3.03 -2.91
N ALA A 216 -16.28 -2.19 -1.99
CA ALA A 216 -17.10 -1.12 -1.39
C ALA A 216 -17.56 -0.08 -2.42
N ALA A 217 -16.77 0.16 -3.46
CA ALA A 217 -17.12 1.01 -4.58
C ALA A 217 -18.09 0.33 -5.57
N GLY A 218 -18.43 -0.94 -5.38
CA GLY A 218 -19.33 -1.69 -6.26
C GLY A 218 -18.68 -2.11 -7.58
N VAL A 219 -17.38 -2.45 -7.57
CA VAL A 219 -16.76 -3.15 -8.70
C VAL A 219 -17.52 -4.45 -8.98
N GLN A 220 -17.83 -4.72 -10.26
CA GLN A 220 -18.48 -5.98 -10.65
C GLN A 220 -17.68 -6.76 -11.69
N PHE A 221 -16.61 -6.18 -12.23
CA PHE A 221 -15.71 -6.88 -13.12
C PHE A 221 -14.25 -6.47 -12.86
N LEU A 222 -13.38 -7.44 -12.66
CA LEU A 222 -11.94 -7.23 -12.56
C LEU A 222 -11.24 -8.23 -13.47
N SER A 223 -10.43 -7.75 -14.40
CA SER A 223 -9.56 -8.59 -15.23
C SER A 223 -8.11 -8.21 -15.03
N ALA A 224 -7.23 -9.19 -14.82
CA ALA A 224 -5.81 -8.92 -14.63
C ALA A 224 -4.94 -10.11 -15.03
N TYR A 225 -3.69 -9.83 -15.38
CA TYR A 225 -2.63 -10.83 -15.47
C TYR A 225 -1.77 -10.75 -14.19
N PRO A 226 -1.46 -11.89 -13.51
CA PRO A 226 -0.71 -11.86 -12.26
C PRO A 226 0.69 -11.23 -12.39
N MET A 227 0.92 -10.14 -11.67
CA MET A 227 2.24 -9.50 -11.59
C MET A 227 2.45 -8.83 -10.24
N THR A 228 3.57 -9.14 -9.57
CA THR A 228 3.97 -8.53 -8.28
C THR A 228 4.20 -7.02 -8.42
N PRO A 229 3.77 -6.17 -7.46
CA PRO A 229 2.97 -6.48 -6.26
C PRO A 229 1.45 -6.50 -6.46
N SER A 230 0.92 -6.31 -7.67
CA SER A 230 -0.51 -6.06 -7.90
C SER A 230 -1.46 -7.25 -7.71
N THR A 231 -0.96 -8.48 -7.78
CA THR A 231 -1.76 -9.72 -7.66
C THR A 231 -2.60 -9.78 -6.36
N GLY A 232 -2.15 -9.14 -5.28
CA GLY A 232 -2.88 -9.10 -4.01
C GLY A 232 -4.28 -8.47 -4.14
N VAL A 233 -4.42 -7.43 -4.96
CA VAL A 233 -5.72 -6.76 -5.20
C VAL A 233 -6.70 -7.72 -5.87
N MET A 234 -6.28 -8.37 -6.97
CA MET A 234 -7.09 -9.36 -7.68
C MET A 234 -7.51 -10.50 -6.75
N THR A 235 -6.57 -11.03 -5.95
CA THR A 235 -6.83 -12.14 -5.02
C THR A 235 -7.85 -11.73 -3.95
N ARG A 236 -7.76 -10.51 -3.43
CA ARG A 236 -8.70 -10.00 -2.42
C ARG A 236 -10.11 -9.89 -2.99
N VAL A 237 -10.27 -9.32 -4.19
CA VAL A 237 -11.59 -9.23 -4.85
C VAL A 237 -12.13 -10.63 -5.18
N ALA A 238 -11.29 -11.51 -5.73
CA ALA A 238 -11.67 -12.89 -6.07
C ALA A 238 -12.18 -13.67 -4.84
N SER A 239 -11.54 -13.51 -3.69
CA SER A 239 -11.94 -14.19 -2.45
C SER A 239 -13.32 -13.77 -1.91
N HIS A 240 -13.92 -12.70 -2.44
CA HIS A 240 -15.26 -12.21 -2.08
C HIS A 240 -16.14 -12.01 -3.32
N ALA A 241 -15.78 -12.61 -4.47
CA ALA A 241 -16.47 -12.38 -5.74
C ALA A 241 -17.96 -12.76 -5.65
N ASP A 242 -18.27 -13.92 -5.05
CA ASP A 242 -19.63 -14.40 -4.86
C ASP A 242 -20.45 -13.50 -3.91
N ASP A 243 -19.82 -12.99 -2.84
CA ASP A 243 -20.49 -12.13 -1.84
C ASP A 243 -20.94 -10.79 -2.44
N PHE A 244 -20.24 -10.31 -3.47
CA PHE A 244 -20.45 -8.99 -4.09
C PHE A 244 -20.96 -9.06 -5.54
N ASN A 245 -21.25 -10.27 -6.06
CA ASN A 245 -21.62 -10.49 -7.46
C ASN A 245 -20.62 -9.87 -8.45
N ALA A 246 -19.33 -10.05 -8.16
CA ALA A 246 -18.24 -9.61 -9.02
C ALA A 246 -17.71 -10.79 -9.85
N VAL A 247 -17.33 -10.53 -11.09
CA VAL A 247 -16.58 -11.46 -11.94
C VAL A 247 -15.11 -11.09 -11.87
N VAL A 248 -14.25 -12.06 -11.58
CA VAL A 248 -12.80 -11.88 -11.60
C VAL A 248 -12.19 -12.82 -12.63
N GLU A 249 -11.59 -12.24 -13.66
CA GLU A 249 -10.98 -12.97 -14.77
C GLU A 249 -9.46 -12.86 -14.71
N GLN A 250 -8.79 -14.01 -14.65
CA GLN A 250 -7.34 -14.05 -14.85
C GLN A 250 -7.07 -14.14 -16.35
N ALA A 251 -6.83 -12.99 -16.97
CA ALA A 251 -6.57 -12.90 -18.41
C ALA A 251 -5.23 -13.56 -18.79
N GLU A 252 -5.06 -13.84 -20.07
CA GLU A 252 -3.85 -14.44 -20.64
C GLU A 252 -2.64 -13.51 -20.67
N ASP A 253 -2.87 -12.20 -20.75
CA ASP A 253 -1.89 -11.12 -20.69
C ASP A 253 -2.54 -9.77 -20.32
N GLU A 254 -1.73 -8.73 -20.16
CA GLU A 254 -2.21 -7.39 -19.82
C GLU A 254 -3.00 -6.69 -20.94
N ILE A 255 -2.80 -7.07 -22.21
CA ILE A 255 -3.56 -6.53 -23.36
C ILE A 255 -5.00 -7.03 -23.30
N ALA A 256 -5.19 -8.34 -23.09
CA ALA A 256 -6.49 -8.94 -22.86
C ALA A 256 -7.14 -8.36 -21.60
N ALA A 257 -6.38 -8.23 -20.50
CA ALA A 257 -6.90 -7.71 -19.23
C ALA A 257 -7.53 -6.31 -19.38
N ILE A 258 -6.82 -5.34 -19.97
CA ILE A 258 -7.34 -3.97 -20.10
C ILE A 258 -8.55 -3.92 -21.05
N ASN A 259 -8.53 -4.68 -22.14
CA ASN A 259 -9.61 -4.68 -23.12
C ASN A 259 -10.88 -5.36 -22.59
N MET A 260 -10.75 -6.42 -21.79
CA MET A 260 -11.88 -7.02 -21.07
C MET A 260 -12.52 -6.01 -20.09
N ALA A 261 -11.70 -5.27 -19.32
CA ALA A 261 -12.19 -4.26 -18.39
C ALA A 261 -12.92 -3.12 -19.10
N ILE A 262 -12.39 -2.64 -20.24
CA ILE A 262 -13.05 -1.63 -21.07
C ILE A 262 -14.38 -2.15 -21.62
N GLY A 263 -14.42 -3.38 -22.13
CA GLY A 263 -15.66 -4.00 -22.61
C GLY A 263 -16.72 -4.15 -21.52
N ALA A 264 -16.32 -4.57 -20.32
CA ALA A 264 -17.20 -4.64 -19.17
C ALA A 264 -17.73 -3.25 -18.75
N SER A 265 -16.86 -2.24 -18.73
CA SER A 265 -17.27 -0.86 -18.44
C SER A 265 -18.25 -0.30 -19.48
N PHE A 266 -18.01 -0.56 -20.76
CA PHE A 266 -18.93 -0.21 -21.85
C PHE A 266 -20.30 -0.87 -21.66
N ALA A 267 -20.34 -2.13 -21.22
CA ALA A 267 -21.59 -2.83 -20.88
C ALA A 267 -22.30 -2.27 -19.64
N GLY A 268 -21.68 -1.36 -18.89
CA GLY A 268 -22.32 -0.60 -17.82
C GLY A 268 -21.93 -1.00 -16.41
N VAL A 269 -20.94 -1.87 -16.20
CA VAL A 269 -20.46 -2.21 -14.85
C VAL A 269 -19.26 -1.36 -14.44
N ARG A 270 -19.02 -1.21 -13.13
CA ARG A 270 -17.73 -0.68 -12.66
C ARG A 270 -16.66 -1.75 -12.88
N ALA A 271 -15.68 -1.43 -13.71
CA ALA A 271 -14.61 -2.34 -14.10
C ALA A 271 -13.24 -1.83 -13.65
N MET A 272 -12.35 -2.78 -13.34
CA MET A 272 -10.99 -2.52 -12.88
C MET A 272 -9.99 -3.47 -13.52
N THR A 273 -8.74 -3.01 -13.67
CA THR A 273 -7.59 -3.91 -13.87
C THR A 273 -6.48 -3.57 -12.88
N THR A 274 -5.59 -4.52 -12.64
CA THR A 274 -4.47 -4.39 -11.69
C THR A 274 -3.19 -4.83 -12.39
N THR A 275 -2.13 -4.02 -12.30
CA THR A 275 -0.86 -4.27 -12.97
C THR A 275 0.30 -3.58 -12.25
N SER A 276 1.48 -3.57 -12.87
CA SER A 276 2.73 -2.90 -12.48
C SER A 276 3.40 -2.34 -13.75
N GLY A 277 4.53 -1.64 -13.63
CA GLY A 277 5.13 -0.88 -14.74
C GLY A 277 5.26 -1.65 -16.06
N GLY A 278 5.78 -2.89 -16.02
CA GLY A 278 5.96 -3.71 -17.23
C GLY A 278 4.66 -4.10 -17.93
N GLY A 279 3.63 -4.45 -17.18
CA GLY A 279 2.30 -4.76 -17.73
C GLY A 279 1.55 -3.50 -18.17
N PHE A 280 1.74 -2.38 -17.49
CA PHE A 280 1.17 -1.10 -17.90
C PHE A 280 1.72 -0.63 -19.26
N CYS A 281 2.97 -0.95 -19.62
CA CYS A 281 3.50 -0.78 -20.98
C CYS A 281 2.61 -1.44 -22.05
N LEU A 282 2.15 -2.66 -21.79
CA LEU A 282 1.29 -3.42 -22.70
C LEU A 282 -0.14 -2.86 -22.75
N MET A 283 -0.59 -2.21 -21.66
CA MET A 283 -1.93 -1.62 -21.58
C MET A 283 -2.06 -0.26 -22.28
N THR A 284 -0.96 0.36 -22.72
CA THR A 284 -0.97 1.75 -23.19
C THR A 284 -1.91 2.00 -24.38
N GLU A 285 -2.05 1.05 -25.32
CA GLU A 285 -3.02 1.18 -26.41
C GLU A 285 -4.47 1.12 -25.89
N GLY A 286 -4.77 0.18 -24.98
CA GLY A 286 -6.07 0.07 -24.32
C GLY A 286 -6.41 1.31 -23.47
N LEU A 287 -5.42 1.91 -22.82
CA LEU A 287 -5.59 3.20 -22.12
C LEU A 287 -6.03 4.30 -23.10
N GLY A 288 -5.40 4.38 -24.28
CA GLY A 288 -5.82 5.29 -25.35
C GLY A 288 -7.25 5.01 -25.83
N LEU A 289 -7.63 3.72 -25.96
CA LEU A 289 -8.98 3.30 -26.31
C LEU A 289 -10.02 3.77 -25.27
N SER A 290 -9.73 3.64 -23.98
CA SER A 290 -10.59 4.18 -22.91
C SER A 290 -10.73 5.71 -23.02
N GLY A 291 -9.64 6.41 -23.34
CA GLY A 291 -9.64 7.86 -23.54
C GLY A 291 -10.52 8.33 -24.70
N ILE A 292 -10.35 7.73 -25.89
CA ILE A 292 -11.12 8.12 -27.09
C ILE A 292 -12.59 7.73 -26.97
N THR A 293 -12.90 6.56 -26.42
CA THR A 293 -14.29 6.10 -26.25
C THR A 293 -15.00 6.69 -25.04
N GLU A 294 -14.30 7.49 -24.23
CA GLU A 294 -14.79 8.02 -22.95
C GLU A 294 -15.36 6.91 -22.05
N THR A 295 -14.66 5.78 -21.99
CA THR A 295 -15.09 4.60 -21.23
C THR A 295 -14.39 4.58 -19.87
N PRO A 296 -15.13 4.70 -18.75
CA PRO A 296 -14.53 4.85 -17.43
C PRO A 296 -13.89 3.56 -16.93
N ILE A 297 -12.64 3.62 -16.50
CA ILE A 297 -11.94 2.45 -15.95
C ILE A 297 -11.05 2.87 -14.78
N VAL A 298 -10.88 1.97 -13.81
CA VAL A 298 -9.88 2.15 -12.74
C VAL A 298 -8.73 1.19 -12.98
N ILE A 299 -7.50 1.71 -12.99
CA ILE A 299 -6.28 0.94 -13.18
C ILE A 299 -5.45 1.05 -11.90
N PHE A 300 -5.26 -0.04 -11.18
CA PHE A 300 -4.28 -0.08 -10.11
C PHE A 300 -2.91 -0.41 -10.68
N LEU A 301 -1.92 0.44 -10.39
CA LEU A 301 -0.53 0.24 -10.77
C LEU A 301 0.31 0.17 -9.49
N GLY A 302 0.72 -1.05 -9.14
CA GLY A 302 1.68 -1.29 -8.06
C GLY A 302 3.10 -1.09 -8.58
N GLN A 303 3.68 0.07 -8.34
CA GLN A 303 5.02 0.42 -8.80
C GLN A 303 6.08 -0.46 -8.15
N ARG A 304 7.13 -0.77 -8.91
CA ARG A 304 8.33 -1.50 -8.50
C ARG A 304 9.51 -1.03 -9.37
N PRO A 305 10.77 -1.17 -8.94
CA PRO A 305 11.91 -0.70 -9.72
C PRO A 305 11.91 -1.29 -11.13
N GLY A 306 11.99 -0.41 -12.12
CA GLY A 306 12.29 -0.75 -13.52
C GLY A 306 13.77 -0.50 -13.86
N PRO A 307 14.13 -0.37 -15.14
CA PRO A 307 13.33 -0.65 -16.34
C PRO A 307 13.15 -2.16 -16.59
N ALA A 308 12.26 -2.51 -17.52
CA ALA A 308 11.91 -3.89 -17.88
C ALA A 308 11.46 -4.70 -16.65
N THR A 309 12.09 -5.84 -16.35
CA THR A 309 11.77 -6.63 -15.16
C THR A 309 12.18 -5.93 -13.86
N GLY A 310 13.29 -5.18 -13.90
CA GLY A 310 13.91 -4.51 -12.76
C GLY A 310 14.01 -5.38 -11.51
N LEU A 311 13.46 -4.90 -10.38
CA LEU A 311 13.47 -5.60 -9.09
C LEU A 311 12.02 -5.89 -8.64
N PRO A 312 11.44 -7.05 -9.03
CA PRO A 312 10.00 -7.31 -8.89
C PRO A 312 9.42 -7.28 -7.48
N THR A 313 10.27 -7.40 -6.46
CA THR A 313 9.92 -7.56 -5.04
C THR A 313 10.42 -6.39 -4.18
N MET A 314 10.86 -5.31 -4.82
CA MET A 314 11.39 -4.11 -4.20
C MET A 314 10.49 -2.90 -4.49
N THR A 315 10.69 -1.79 -3.79
CA THR A 315 9.85 -0.60 -3.93
C THR A 315 10.54 0.51 -4.73
N GLU A 316 9.75 1.19 -5.57
CA GLU A 316 10.14 2.43 -6.25
C GLU A 316 8.86 3.18 -6.65
N GLN A 317 8.97 4.50 -6.79
CA GLN A 317 7.95 5.40 -7.31
C GLN A 317 8.41 5.99 -8.65
N GLY A 318 8.84 5.10 -9.55
CA GLY A 318 9.53 5.42 -10.80
C GLY A 318 8.63 5.56 -12.03
N ASP A 319 7.32 5.31 -11.90
CA ASP A 319 6.42 5.20 -13.07
C ASP A 319 5.56 6.46 -13.29
N LEU A 320 5.68 7.52 -12.47
CA LEU A 320 4.81 8.69 -12.54
C LEU A 320 4.79 9.37 -13.92
N ASN A 321 5.95 9.75 -14.45
CA ASN A 321 6.05 10.37 -15.78
C ASN A 321 5.56 9.43 -16.89
N PHE A 322 5.79 8.12 -16.72
CA PHE A 322 5.29 7.15 -17.69
C PHE A 322 3.74 7.17 -17.70
N VAL A 323 3.11 7.11 -16.53
CA VAL A 323 1.65 7.19 -16.37
C VAL A 323 1.07 8.49 -16.92
N LEU A 324 1.74 9.62 -16.68
CA LEU A 324 1.28 10.93 -17.14
C LEU A 324 1.29 11.07 -18.66
N HIS A 325 2.20 10.39 -19.35
CA HIS A 325 2.43 10.53 -20.79
C HIS A 325 2.16 9.24 -21.59
N ALA A 326 1.54 8.23 -20.96
CA ALA A 326 1.19 6.98 -21.62
C ALA A 326 0.05 7.15 -22.63
N ALA A 327 0.14 6.36 -23.70
CA ALA A 327 -0.73 6.34 -24.88
C ALA A 327 -0.57 7.56 -25.82
N GLN A 328 -0.89 7.34 -27.10
CA GLN A 328 -0.84 8.36 -28.14
C GLN A 328 -1.97 9.38 -28.02
N GLY A 329 -1.67 10.64 -28.36
CA GLY A 329 -2.64 11.74 -28.33
C GLY A 329 -2.96 12.24 -26.92
N GLU A 330 -3.89 13.20 -26.85
CA GLU A 330 -4.26 13.88 -25.61
C GLU A 330 -5.66 13.46 -25.18
N PHE A 331 -5.80 13.09 -23.91
CA PHE A 331 -7.08 12.81 -23.27
C PHE A 331 -6.95 12.99 -21.76
N PRO A 332 -8.03 13.37 -21.08
CA PRO A 332 -8.02 13.50 -19.62
C PRO A 332 -7.81 12.14 -18.94
N ARG A 333 -7.01 12.15 -17.88
CA ARG A 333 -6.81 11.04 -16.96
C ARG A 333 -6.64 11.58 -15.54
N CYS A 334 -7.01 10.79 -14.54
CA CYS A 334 -6.76 11.12 -13.14
C CYS A 334 -5.73 10.17 -12.56
N VAL A 335 -4.82 10.68 -11.72
CA VAL A 335 -3.79 9.91 -11.04
C VAL A 335 -3.87 10.19 -9.53
N LEU A 336 -4.15 9.14 -8.76
CA LEU A 336 -4.18 9.15 -7.30
C LEU A 336 -3.04 8.28 -6.77
N ALA A 337 -2.36 8.71 -5.73
CA ALA A 337 -1.28 7.97 -5.07
C ALA A 337 -1.57 7.88 -3.55
N PRO A 338 -2.25 6.82 -3.09
CA PRO A 338 -2.63 6.71 -1.70
C PRO A 338 -1.42 6.67 -0.77
N ARG A 339 -1.54 7.31 0.40
CA ARG A 339 -0.43 7.44 1.37
C ARG A 339 -0.34 6.33 2.41
N THR A 340 -1.45 5.66 2.69
CA THR A 340 -1.54 4.57 3.66
C THR A 340 -2.61 3.56 3.22
N ALA A 341 -2.68 2.40 3.87
CA ALA A 341 -3.74 1.43 3.59
C ALA A 341 -5.16 2.00 3.81
N LYS A 342 -5.36 2.83 4.84
CA LYS A 342 -6.64 3.54 5.05
C LYS A 342 -6.95 4.48 3.89
N ASP A 343 -5.96 5.25 3.43
CA ASP A 343 -6.12 6.15 2.29
C ASP A 343 -6.41 5.37 0.99
N ALA A 344 -5.72 4.25 0.77
CA ALA A 344 -5.94 3.37 -0.38
C ALA A 344 -7.39 2.86 -0.48
N PHE A 345 -8.02 2.52 0.66
CA PHE A 345 -9.43 2.15 0.70
C PHE A 345 -10.33 3.28 0.20
N TYR A 346 -10.22 4.48 0.76
CA TYR A 346 -11.08 5.62 0.39
C TYR A 346 -10.77 6.18 -1.00
N GLN A 347 -9.49 6.23 -1.38
CA GLN A 347 -9.06 6.69 -2.70
C GLN A 347 -9.52 5.75 -3.81
N THR A 348 -9.60 4.44 -3.56
CA THR A 348 -10.18 3.51 -4.54
C THR A 348 -11.64 3.82 -4.79
N ILE A 349 -12.42 4.13 -3.76
CA ILE A 349 -13.84 4.51 -3.91
C ILE A 349 -13.98 5.83 -4.66
N ARG A 350 -13.13 6.81 -4.35
CA ARG A 350 -13.04 8.08 -5.10
C ARG A 350 -12.68 7.82 -6.56
N ALA A 351 -11.73 6.94 -6.85
CA ALA A 351 -11.29 6.63 -8.20
C ALA A 351 -12.46 6.17 -9.08
N PHE A 352 -13.32 5.27 -8.58
CA PHE A 352 -14.51 4.84 -9.34
C PHE A 352 -15.53 5.96 -9.55
N ASN A 353 -15.76 6.81 -8.55
CA ASN A 353 -16.67 7.94 -8.68
C ASN A 353 -16.15 8.98 -9.69
N ILE A 354 -14.85 9.29 -9.65
CA ILE A 354 -14.18 10.18 -10.61
C ILE A 354 -14.25 9.56 -12.02
N ALA A 355 -13.89 8.28 -12.15
CA ALA A 355 -13.92 7.57 -13.42
C ALA A 355 -15.29 7.69 -14.07
N GLU A 356 -16.37 7.36 -13.35
CA GLU A 356 -17.72 7.40 -13.92
C GLU A 356 -18.25 8.83 -14.15
N LYS A 357 -17.96 9.78 -13.25
CA LYS A 357 -18.41 11.17 -13.39
C LYS A 357 -17.80 11.83 -14.63
N TYR A 358 -16.48 11.69 -14.79
CA TYR A 358 -15.76 12.34 -15.89
C TYR A 358 -15.66 11.46 -17.14
N GLN A 359 -15.97 10.17 -17.02
CA GLN A 359 -15.89 9.19 -18.12
C GLN A 359 -14.45 9.12 -18.67
N ILE A 360 -13.51 8.85 -17.76
CA ILE A 360 -12.06 8.86 -18.00
C ILE A 360 -11.40 7.65 -17.33
N PRO A 361 -10.18 7.27 -17.76
CA PRO A 361 -9.34 6.38 -16.98
C PRO A 361 -8.84 7.08 -15.70
N VAL A 362 -8.88 6.35 -14.58
CA VAL A 362 -8.29 6.77 -13.30
C VAL A 362 -7.26 5.75 -12.84
N LEU A 363 -6.04 6.22 -12.57
CA LEU A 363 -4.94 5.39 -12.12
C LEU A 363 -4.74 5.56 -10.61
N ILE A 364 -4.57 4.44 -9.92
CA ILE A 364 -4.17 4.38 -8.51
C ILE A 364 -2.72 3.90 -8.47
N LEU A 365 -1.79 4.80 -8.20
CA LEU A 365 -0.37 4.52 -8.06
C LEU A 365 -0.04 4.12 -6.62
N SER A 366 0.19 2.83 -6.41
CA SER A 366 0.81 2.31 -5.20
C SER A 366 2.26 1.96 -5.51
N ASP A 367 2.98 1.44 -4.53
CA ASP A 367 4.29 0.81 -4.69
C ASP A 367 4.36 -0.46 -3.84
N GLN A 368 5.42 -1.27 -4.01
CA GLN A 368 5.64 -2.49 -3.24
C GLN A 368 5.59 -2.25 -1.73
N HIS A 369 6.11 -1.12 -1.24
CA HIS A 369 6.15 -0.81 0.19
C HIS A 369 4.75 -0.68 0.78
N LEU A 370 3.86 0.09 0.13
CA LEU A 370 2.46 0.21 0.57
C LEU A 370 1.67 -1.08 0.33
N ALA A 371 1.90 -1.75 -0.81
CA ALA A 371 1.16 -2.95 -1.19
C ALA A 371 1.23 -4.04 -0.11
N ASP A 372 2.43 -4.26 0.44
CA ASP A 372 2.71 -5.29 1.45
C ASP A 372 2.72 -4.77 2.88
N GLY A 373 2.84 -3.45 3.08
CA GLY A 373 2.81 -2.83 4.40
C GLY A 373 1.52 -3.17 5.12
N LEU A 374 1.63 -3.82 6.29
CA LEU A 374 0.53 -4.14 7.17
C LEU A 374 0.32 -3.00 8.15
N PHE A 375 -0.91 -2.51 8.21
CA PHE A 375 -1.29 -1.40 9.08
C PHE A 375 -2.39 -1.81 10.03
N THR A 376 -2.38 -1.18 11.19
CA THR A 376 -3.46 -1.32 12.16
C THR A 376 -4.35 -0.09 12.14
N TYR A 377 -5.64 -0.30 11.93
CA TYR A 377 -6.66 0.76 11.97
C TYR A 377 -7.87 0.31 12.75
N GLU A 378 -8.69 1.27 13.17
CA GLU A 378 -10.10 0.97 13.42
C GLU A 378 -10.78 0.51 12.13
N ARG A 379 -11.90 -0.20 12.26
CA ARG A 379 -12.71 -0.58 11.09
C ARG A 379 -13.05 0.66 10.27
N PHE A 380 -12.87 0.56 8.95
CA PHE A 380 -13.20 1.67 8.06
C PHE A 380 -14.70 1.99 8.14
N ASP A 381 -15.01 3.28 8.15
CA ASP A 381 -16.39 3.75 8.18
C ASP A 381 -16.96 3.72 6.76
N THR A 382 -18.01 2.94 6.58
CA THR A 382 -18.69 2.78 5.29
C THR A 382 -20.03 3.51 5.22
N SER A 383 -20.48 4.12 6.32
CA SER A 383 -21.82 4.70 6.44
C SER A 383 -22.06 5.91 5.51
N GLY A 384 -21.00 6.66 5.20
CA GLY A 384 -21.04 7.83 4.33
C GLY A 384 -20.70 7.57 2.85
N LEU A 385 -20.45 6.32 2.45
CA LEU A 385 -20.00 6.01 1.09
C LEU A 385 -21.13 6.23 0.07
N LYS A 386 -20.78 6.92 -1.02
CA LYS A 386 -21.70 7.19 -2.14
C LYS A 386 -21.17 6.55 -3.41
N ILE A 387 -22.02 5.79 -4.08
CA ILE A 387 -21.78 5.21 -5.41
C ILE A 387 -22.54 6.07 -6.42
N ASN A 388 -21.82 6.94 -7.12
CA ASN A 388 -22.40 7.82 -8.13
C ASN A 388 -22.14 7.24 -9.53
N ARG A 389 -23.16 6.62 -10.14
CA ARG A 389 -23.01 5.91 -11.42
C ARG A 389 -22.97 6.81 -12.66
N HIS A 390 -23.57 8.00 -12.57
CA HIS A 390 -23.68 8.97 -13.68
C HIS A 390 -24.21 8.36 -15.00
N LEU A 391 -25.09 7.35 -14.87
CA LEU A 391 -25.82 6.76 -15.98
C LEU A 391 -27.18 7.44 -16.13
N LEU A 392 -27.65 7.57 -17.37
CA LEU A 392 -29.02 7.95 -17.65
C LEU A 392 -29.96 6.86 -17.14
N GLU A 393 -31.13 7.28 -16.66
CA GLU A 393 -32.26 6.37 -16.45
C GLU A 393 -32.95 6.08 -17.78
N ASP A 394 -33.59 4.91 -17.92
CA ASP A 394 -34.21 4.46 -19.19
C ASP A 394 -35.13 5.49 -19.82
N ARG A 395 -35.95 6.15 -18.99
CA ARG A 395 -36.90 7.20 -19.43
C ARG A 395 -36.22 8.46 -19.99
N ALA A 396 -34.97 8.70 -19.63
CA ALA A 396 -34.19 9.85 -20.09
C ALA A 396 -33.42 9.56 -21.38
N VAL A 397 -33.44 8.30 -21.85
CA VAL A 397 -32.82 7.90 -23.10
C VAL A 397 -33.84 8.06 -24.24
N GLY A 398 -33.67 9.11 -25.03
CA GLY A 398 -34.49 9.39 -26.21
C GLY A 398 -34.03 8.66 -27.47
N SER A 399 -34.88 8.67 -28.51
CA SER A 399 -34.56 8.08 -29.81
C SER A 399 -33.43 8.78 -30.57
N ASP A 400 -33.10 10.02 -30.19
CA ASP A 400 -32.06 10.87 -30.75
C ASP A 400 -30.77 10.88 -29.91
N TYR A 401 -30.61 9.92 -28.99
CA TYR A 401 -29.46 9.82 -28.09
C TYR A 401 -28.11 9.95 -28.82
N GLN A 402 -27.25 10.81 -28.29
CA GLN A 402 -25.90 11.08 -28.79
C GLN A 402 -24.90 10.73 -27.69
N ARG A 403 -24.20 9.60 -27.82
CA ARG A 403 -23.22 9.12 -26.82
C ARG A 403 -22.14 10.14 -26.52
N TYR A 404 -21.75 10.90 -27.53
CA TYR A 404 -20.65 11.87 -27.47
C TYR A 404 -21.12 13.32 -27.60
N ALA A 405 -22.39 13.60 -27.25
CA ALA A 405 -22.97 14.94 -27.26
C ALA A 405 -21.99 16.01 -26.73
N ILE A 406 -21.79 17.08 -27.50
CA ILE A 406 -20.88 18.15 -27.13
C ILE A 406 -21.57 19.08 -26.13
N THR A 407 -21.18 18.98 -24.87
CA THR A 407 -21.69 19.82 -23.78
C THR A 407 -20.67 20.87 -23.36
N LYS A 408 -21.14 21.89 -22.61
CA LYS A 408 -20.27 22.93 -22.05
C LYS A 408 -19.20 22.36 -21.13
N SER A 409 -19.56 21.39 -20.29
CA SER A 409 -18.65 20.69 -19.37
C SER A 409 -17.79 19.62 -20.05
N GLY A 410 -18.02 19.30 -21.33
CA GLY A 410 -17.41 18.15 -22.01
C GLY A 410 -17.99 16.78 -21.61
N LEU A 411 -18.77 16.71 -20.53
CA LEU A 411 -19.46 15.52 -20.06
C LEU A 411 -20.72 15.23 -20.90
N SER A 412 -20.69 14.17 -21.71
CA SER A 412 -21.88 13.70 -22.43
C SER A 412 -22.77 12.84 -21.53
N PRO A 413 -24.11 12.87 -21.69
CA PRO A 413 -24.99 11.91 -21.03
C PRO A 413 -24.64 10.46 -21.41
N ARG A 414 -24.51 9.57 -20.43
CA ARG A 414 -24.06 8.19 -20.64
C ARG A 414 -25.21 7.20 -20.48
N ALA A 415 -25.57 6.51 -21.57
CA ALA A 415 -26.41 5.32 -21.56
C ALA A 415 -25.54 4.07 -21.78
N ILE A 416 -26.10 2.89 -21.53
CA ILE A 416 -25.42 1.60 -21.74
C ILE A 416 -26.10 0.79 -22.86
N PRO A 417 -25.40 -0.14 -23.51
CA PRO A 417 -25.99 -1.01 -24.51
C PRO A 417 -27.26 -1.71 -24.02
N GLY A 418 -28.29 -1.76 -24.88
CA GLY A 418 -29.58 -2.39 -24.57
C GLY A 418 -30.58 -1.48 -23.85
N GLN A 419 -30.17 -0.27 -23.45
CA GLN A 419 -31.03 0.65 -22.72
C GLN A 419 -32.04 1.37 -23.64
N ASN A 420 -33.34 1.13 -23.42
CA ASN A 420 -34.47 1.78 -24.10
C ASN A 420 -34.36 1.92 -25.64
N GLY A 421 -33.74 0.93 -26.30
CA GLY A 421 -33.58 0.92 -27.77
C GLY A 421 -32.58 1.95 -28.31
N ALA A 422 -31.84 2.64 -27.44
CA ALA A 422 -30.78 3.53 -27.89
C ALA A 422 -29.61 2.76 -28.49
N LEU A 423 -29.11 3.28 -29.60
CA LEU A 423 -27.87 2.82 -30.17
C LEU A 423 -26.72 3.49 -29.43
N VAL A 424 -25.94 2.69 -28.70
CA VAL A 424 -24.69 3.14 -28.07
C VAL A 424 -23.54 2.62 -28.91
N VAL A 425 -22.86 3.53 -29.61
CA VAL A 425 -21.68 3.21 -30.44
C VAL A 425 -20.44 3.71 -29.72
N ALA A 426 -19.38 2.92 -29.76
CA ALA A 426 -18.04 3.32 -29.37
C ALA A 426 -17.08 2.93 -30.50
N ASP A 427 -16.23 3.87 -30.90
CA ASP A 427 -15.27 3.70 -31.99
C ASP A 427 -13.90 4.22 -31.55
N SER A 428 -12.83 3.58 -32.04
CA SER A 428 -11.45 4.00 -31.80
C SER A 428 -11.01 5.14 -32.71
N ASP A 429 -11.65 5.29 -33.87
CA ASP A 429 -11.44 6.44 -34.75
C ASP A 429 -12.06 7.71 -34.15
N GLU A 430 -11.63 8.88 -34.63
CA GLU A 430 -12.34 10.11 -34.31
C GLU A 430 -13.77 10.03 -34.85
N HIS A 431 -14.73 10.46 -34.02
CA HIS A 431 -16.14 10.21 -34.25
C HIS A 431 -16.99 11.45 -33.98
N ASN A 432 -18.19 11.48 -34.54
CA ASN A 432 -19.17 12.53 -34.29
C ASN A 432 -19.98 12.27 -33.00
N GLU A 433 -20.96 13.13 -32.69
CA GLU A 433 -21.76 13.05 -31.46
C GLU A 433 -22.52 11.70 -31.30
N ALA A 434 -22.80 11.00 -32.40
CA ALA A 434 -23.47 9.71 -32.42
C ALA A 434 -22.50 8.53 -32.22
N GLY A 435 -21.19 8.77 -32.32
CA GLY A 435 -20.14 7.74 -32.22
C GLY A 435 -19.76 7.10 -33.55
N HIS A 436 -20.12 7.71 -34.69
CA HIS A 436 -19.71 7.25 -36.01
C HIS A 436 -18.47 8.01 -36.50
N ILE A 437 -17.60 7.32 -37.24
CA ILE A 437 -16.36 7.87 -37.81
C ILE A 437 -16.63 9.19 -38.55
N ASP A 438 -15.88 10.23 -38.19
CA ASP A 438 -15.92 11.54 -38.84
C ASP A 438 -14.52 12.18 -38.84
N GLN A 439 -13.94 12.24 -40.04
CA GLN A 439 -12.58 12.72 -40.29
C GLN A 439 -12.51 14.21 -40.66
N THR A 440 -13.61 14.96 -40.52
CA THR A 440 -13.61 16.39 -40.83
C THR A 440 -12.80 17.19 -39.80
N THR A 441 -12.15 18.26 -40.26
CA THR A 441 -11.35 19.13 -39.41
C THR A 441 -12.18 19.77 -38.28
N ASP A 442 -13.41 20.20 -38.57
CA ASP A 442 -14.31 20.79 -37.57
C ASP A 442 -14.67 19.78 -36.46
N ASN A 443 -15.04 18.55 -36.84
CA ASN A 443 -15.34 17.50 -35.88
C ASN A 443 -14.14 17.21 -34.98
N ARG A 444 -12.95 17.03 -35.58
CA ARG A 444 -11.71 16.76 -34.83
C ARG A 444 -11.42 17.83 -33.78
N ILE A 445 -11.54 19.11 -34.15
CA ILE A 445 -11.30 20.22 -33.21
C ILE A 445 -12.31 20.15 -32.05
N ARG A 446 -13.61 20.10 -32.39
CA ARG A 446 -14.70 20.15 -31.39
C ARG A 446 -14.68 18.97 -30.43
N MET A 447 -14.39 17.77 -30.92
CA MET A 447 -14.35 16.56 -30.08
C MET A 447 -13.11 16.50 -29.20
N ASN A 448 -11.96 16.93 -29.71
CA ASN A 448 -10.76 17.00 -28.88
C ASN A 448 -10.94 18.02 -27.75
N GLU A 449 -11.39 19.23 -28.08
CA GLU A 449 -11.70 20.26 -27.08
C GLU A 449 -12.74 19.77 -26.07
N LYS A 450 -13.78 19.07 -26.51
CA LYS A 450 -14.79 18.49 -25.62
C LYS A 450 -14.18 17.53 -24.60
N ARG A 451 -13.33 16.60 -25.02
CA ARG A 451 -12.66 15.67 -24.11
C ARG A 451 -11.77 16.41 -23.11
N LEU A 452 -11.02 17.41 -23.56
CA LEU A 452 -10.10 18.17 -22.71
C LEU A 452 -10.81 19.12 -21.73
N ARG A 453 -11.99 19.67 -22.07
CA ARG A 453 -12.80 20.51 -21.16
C ARG A 453 -13.18 19.82 -19.83
N LYS A 454 -13.10 18.48 -19.78
CA LYS A 454 -13.36 17.72 -18.56
C LYS A 454 -12.32 17.98 -17.46
N VAL A 455 -11.11 18.39 -17.84
CA VAL A 455 -9.98 18.62 -16.90
C VAL A 455 -10.30 19.72 -15.89
N ASP A 456 -11.01 20.78 -16.31
CA ASP A 456 -11.39 21.90 -15.43
C ASP A 456 -12.22 21.39 -14.25
N GLY A 457 -13.33 20.70 -14.56
CA GLY A 457 -14.18 20.12 -13.54
C GLY A 457 -13.50 19.02 -12.73
N LEU A 458 -12.57 18.26 -13.33
CA LEU A 458 -11.77 17.26 -12.61
C LEU A 458 -10.85 17.92 -11.57
N THR A 459 -10.23 19.05 -11.94
CA THR A 459 -9.32 19.82 -11.10
C THR A 459 -10.01 20.36 -9.85
N ASP A 460 -11.28 20.78 -9.98
CA ASP A 460 -12.14 21.18 -8.86
C ASP A 460 -12.40 20.05 -7.85
N GLU A 461 -12.32 18.77 -8.27
CA GLU A 461 -12.53 17.62 -7.39
C GLU A 461 -11.26 17.12 -6.69
N MET A 462 -10.10 17.59 -7.12
CA MET A 462 -8.82 17.16 -6.56
C MET A 462 -8.63 17.75 -5.16
N GLN A 463 -8.25 16.89 -4.23
CA GLN A 463 -8.03 17.26 -2.84
C GLN A 463 -6.74 18.04 -2.66
N MET A 464 -6.75 18.97 -1.70
CA MET A 464 -5.54 19.66 -1.27
C MET A 464 -4.59 18.67 -0.57
N PRO A 465 -3.26 18.87 -0.68
CA PRO A 465 -2.29 18.06 0.04
C PRO A 465 -2.51 18.16 1.55
N ALA A 466 -2.22 17.08 2.26
CA ALA A 466 -2.25 17.08 3.71
C ALA A 466 -1.01 17.79 4.26
N ILE A 467 -1.20 18.62 5.28
CA ILE A 467 -0.12 19.28 6.00
C ILE A 467 0.04 18.61 7.36
N HIS A 468 1.29 18.34 7.76
CA HIS A 468 1.64 17.73 9.04
C HIS A 468 2.88 18.42 9.63
N GLY A 469 2.91 18.63 10.95
CA GLY A 469 3.97 19.38 11.64
C GLY A 469 3.63 20.85 11.86
N ILE A 470 4.65 21.69 11.99
CA ILE A 470 4.52 23.10 12.37
C ILE A 470 4.00 23.96 11.19
N ASP A 471 2.98 24.77 11.45
CA ASP A 471 2.51 25.78 10.48
C ASP A 471 3.58 26.85 10.24
N GLY A 472 3.89 27.15 8.97
CA GLY A 472 4.88 28.17 8.62
C GLY A 472 6.34 27.79 8.94
N ALA A 473 6.66 26.49 8.93
CA ALA A 473 7.99 25.98 9.19
C ALA A 473 9.08 26.52 8.23
N ASP A 474 10.33 26.54 8.70
CA ASP A 474 11.50 26.98 7.91
C ASP A 474 11.89 25.97 6.82
N VAL A 475 11.64 24.68 7.07
CA VAL A 475 11.83 23.59 6.12
C VAL A 475 10.49 22.90 5.84
N SER A 476 10.19 22.68 4.57
CA SER A 476 9.01 21.92 4.13
C SER A 476 9.42 20.72 3.31
N LEU A 477 9.12 19.52 3.81
CA LEU A 477 9.19 18.29 3.03
C LEU A 477 7.97 18.22 2.12
N ILE A 478 8.19 17.89 0.85
CA ILE A 478 7.13 17.66 -0.12
C ILE A 478 7.18 16.19 -0.52
N GLY A 479 6.13 15.44 -0.21
CA GLY A 479 6.08 13.99 -0.42
C GLY A 479 4.80 13.54 -1.13
N TRP A 480 4.82 12.30 -1.61
CA TRP A 480 3.65 11.66 -2.23
C TRP A 480 3.69 10.13 -2.07
N GLY A 481 2.53 9.49 -2.25
CA GLY A 481 2.38 8.03 -2.14
C GLY A 481 2.82 7.48 -0.79
N SER A 482 3.48 6.31 -0.78
CA SER A 482 3.86 5.58 0.45
C SER A 482 4.92 6.28 1.32
N SER A 483 5.53 7.37 0.86
CA SER A 483 6.55 8.11 1.62
C SER A 483 6.00 8.81 2.87
N TYR A 484 4.67 8.95 3.00
CA TYR A 484 4.02 9.63 4.13
C TYR A 484 4.47 9.16 5.51
N GLY A 485 4.43 7.85 5.76
CA GLY A 485 4.74 7.30 7.10
C GLY A 485 6.16 7.69 7.57
N PRO A 486 7.20 7.35 6.80
CA PRO A 486 8.57 7.76 7.10
C PRO A 486 8.77 9.28 7.26
N LEU A 487 8.13 10.08 6.41
CA LEU A 487 8.28 11.54 6.44
C LEU A 487 7.56 12.19 7.61
N ALA A 488 6.33 11.75 7.91
CA ALA A 488 5.54 12.29 9.01
C ALA A 488 6.23 12.00 10.34
N GLU A 489 6.74 10.79 10.54
CA GLU A 489 7.46 10.44 11.76
C GLU A 489 8.83 11.14 11.87
N ALA A 490 9.54 11.36 10.75
CA ALA A 490 10.74 12.19 10.77
C ALA A 490 10.44 13.63 11.19
N VAL A 491 9.33 14.21 10.72
CA VAL A 491 8.85 15.53 11.16
C VAL A 491 8.51 15.53 12.65
N ASP A 492 7.82 14.51 13.16
CA ASP A 492 7.48 14.40 14.58
C ASP A 492 8.72 14.37 15.47
N ILE A 493 9.72 13.55 15.11
CA ILE A 493 11.00 13.45 15.83
C ILE A 493 11.73 14.80 15.82
N LEU A 494 11.80 15.46 14.66
CA LEU A 494 12.52 16.72 14.51
C LEU A 494 11.80 17.89 15.20
N ASN A 495 10.47 17.96 15.12
CA ASN A 495 9.69 18.97 15.86
C ASN A 495 9.82 18.78 17.37
N HIS A 496 9.91 17.54 17.87
CA HIS A 496 10.21 17.27 19.28
C HIS A 496 11.60 17.79 19.67
N ASP A 497 12.57 17.70 18.76
CA ASP A 497 13.93 18.26 18.91
C ASP A 497 14.00 19.77 18.55
N GLU A 498 12.85 20.47 18.60
CA GLU A 498 12.70 21.92 18.36
C GLU A 498 13.13 22.40 16.95
N VAL A 499 13.21 21.51 15.97
CA VAL A 499 13.48 21.85 14.58
C VAL A 499 12.20 22.31 13.88
N SER A 500 12.27 23.47 13.22
CA SER A 500 11.18 24.11 12.46
C SER A 500 10.99 23.42 11.10
N ILE A 501 10.22 22.31 11.08
CA ILE A 501 9.96 21.52 9.87
C ILE A 501 8.49 21.09 9.77
N ASN A 502 7.98 20.98 8.54
CA ASN A 502 6.68 20.38 8.25
C ASN A 502 6.71 19.48 7.01
N LEU A 503 5.60 18.78 6.77
CA LEU A 503 5.37 17.90 5.63
C LEU A 503 4.12 18.35 4.89
N ILE A 504 4.24 18.56 3.57
CA ILE A 504 3.15 18.75 2.62
C ILE A 504 3.07 17.49 1.76
N HIS A 505 2.03 16.70 1.93
CA HIS A 505 1.92 15.38 1.32
C HIS A 505 0.75 15.26 0.35
N PHE A 506 1.05 14.95 -0.91
CA PHE A 506 0.06 14.81 -1.98
C PHE A 506 -0.41 13.36 -2.11
N SER A 507 -1.72 13.20 -2.27
CA SER A 507 -2.36 11.93 -2.65
C SER A 507 -3.14 12.03 -3.95
N ASP A 508 -3.50 13.26 -4.35
CA ASP A 508 -4.13 13.60 -5.62
C ASP A 508 -3.02 14.22 -6.49
N ILE A 509 -2.56 13.47 -7.50
CA ILE A 509 -1.29 13.76 -8.20
C ILE A 509 -1.53 14.46 -9.54
N TYR A 510 -2.53 14.01 -10.31
CA TYR A 510 -2.85 14.62 -11.59
C TYR A 510 -4.34 14.55 -11.93
N PRO A 511 -4.96 15.66 -12.37
CA PRO A 511 -4.42 17.02 -12.31
C PRO A 511 -4.16 17.43 -10.86
N LEU A 512 -3.36 18.49 -10.66
CA LEU A 512 -3.20 19.09 -9.33
C LEU A 512 -4.38 20.01 -9.06
N SER A 513 -4.86 20.06 -7.81
CA SER A 513 -5.95 20.97 -7.41
C SER A 513 -5.65 22.42 -7.80
N HIS A 514 -6.68 23.20 -8.19
CA HIS A 514 -6.53 24.62 -8.55
C HIS A 514 -5.84 25.44 -7.46
N ASN A 515 -6.04 25.06 -6.21
CA ASN A 515 -5.49 25.78 -5.06
C ASN A 515 -4.14 25.21 -4.60
N ALA A 516 -3.60 24.16 -5.24
CA ALA A 516 -2.35 23.52 -4.81
C ALA A 516 -1.17 24.51 -4.78
N ALA A 517 -1.10 25.45 -5.73
CA ALA A 517 -0.08 26.49 -5.75
C ALA A 517 -0.09 27.36 -4.49
N SER A 518 -1.26 27.68 -3.94
CA SER A 518 -1.38 28.56 -2.77
C SER A 518 -0.78 27.97 -1.48
N ILE A 519 -0.72 26.64 -1.35
CA ILE A 519 -0.04 25.97 -0.22
C ILE A 519 1.48 26.05 -0.37
N LEU A 520 1.97 26.17 -1.61
CA LEU A 520 3.40 26.20 -1.92
C LEU A 520 3.98 27.63 -1.91
N GLU A 521 3.11 28.64 -1.93
CA GLU A 521 3.51 30.05 -1.84
C GLU A 521 4.09 30.40 -0.47
N GLY A 522 5.21 31.12 -0.47
CA GLY A 522 5.84 31.61 0.76
C GLY A 522 6.60 30.55 1.56
N LEU A 523 6.71 29.32 1.08
CA LEU A 523 7.59 28.31 1.69
C LEU A 523 9.06 28.73 1.55
N ASN A 524 9.83 28.50 2.61
CA ASN A 524 11.24 28.87 2.69
C ASN A 524 12.13 27.81 1.99
N THR A 525 12.61 26.81 2.74
CA THR A 525 13.42 25.72 2.18
C THR A 525 12.53 24.52 1.85
N THR A 526 12.39 24.19 0.57
CA THR A 526 11.52 23.09 0.14
C THR A 526 12.33 21.90 -0.35
N ILE A 527 11.97 20.70 0.10
CA ILE A 527 12.68 19.47 -0.21
C ILE A 527 11.68 18.45 -0.74
N CYS A 528 11.72 18.17 -2.03
CA CYS A 528 10.90 17.11 -2.62
C CYS A 528 11.54 15.76 -2.34
N VAL A 529 10.84 14.90 -1.60
CA VAL A 529 11.31 13.57 -1.23
C VAL A 529 10.62 12.53 -2.10
N GLU A 530 11.40 11.80 -2.88
CA GLU A 530 10.86 10.86 -3.87
C GLU A 530 11.65 9.57 -3.93
N ASN A 531 10.93 8.45 -4.05
CA ASN A 531 11.55 7.15 -4.24
C ASN A 531 11.80 6.88 -5.74
N ASN A 532 12.51 7.78 -6.41
CA ASN A 532 12.95 7.61 -7.80
C ASN A 532 14.22 8.45 -8.08
N ALA A 533 14.94 8.14 -9.16
CA ALA A 533 16.24 8.74 -9.44
C ALA A 533 16.20 10.16 -10.05
N THR A 534 15.04 10.68 -10.46
CA THR A 534 14.97 11.91 -11.29
C THR A 534 14.15 13.05 -10.71
N GLY A 535 13.44 12.79 -9.61
CA GLY A 535 12.47 13.70 -9.01
C GLY A 535 11.33 13.99 -9.98
N GLN A 536 10.51 12.99 -10.27
CA GLN A 536 9.42 13.08 -11.24
C GLN A 536 8.30 14.00 -10.76
N PHE A 537 7.92 13.91 -9.49
CA PHE A 537 6.90 14.78 -8.92
C PHE A 537 7.38 16.23 -8.82
N ALA A 538 8.64 16.47 -8.46
CA ALA A 538 9.24 17.80 -8.53
C ALA A 538 9.19 18.41 -9.95
N ARG A 539 9.33 17.59 -11.00
CA ARG A 539 9.17 18.05 -12.39
C ARG A 539 7.72 18.38 -12.72
N LEU A 540 6.77 17.58 -12.23
CA LEU A 540 5.34 17.85 -12.39
C LEU A 540 4.94 19.17 -11.72
N LEU A 541 5.35 19.40 -10.47
CA LEU A 541 5.08 20.66 -9.76
C LEU A 541 5.60 21.88 -10.53
N ARG A 542 6.80 21.76 -11.12
CA ARG A 542 7.38 22.81 -11.96
C ARG A 542 6.57 23.02 -13.24
N ALA A 543 6.16 21.94 -13.90
CA ALA A 543 5.43 22.02 -15.17
C ALA A 543 4.02 22.60 -14.99
N GLU A 544 3.29 22.15 -13.97
CA GLU A 544 1.87 22.48 -13.76
C GLU A 544 1.67 23.76 -12.95
N LEU A 545 2.54 24.03 -11.98
CA LEU A 545 2.39 25.16 -11.05
C LEU A 545 3.48 26.21 -11.17
N GLY A 546 4.50 26.00 -12.01
CA GLY A 546 5.69 26.85 -12.05
C GLY A 546 6.54 26.80 -10.78
N PHE A 547 6.26 25.85 -9.87
CA PHE A 547 6.89 25.76 -8.57
C PHE A 547 8.22 24.99 -8.65
N GLU A 548 9.32 25.65 -8.30
CA GLU A 548 10.66 25.06 -8.26
C GLU A 548 11.07 24.73 -6.83
N VAL A 549 11.28 23.45 -6.55
CA VAL A 549 11.74 22.96 -5.25
C VAL A 549 13.19 23.35 -4.99
N SER A 550 13.53 23.71 -3.76
CA SER A 550 14.89 24.14 -3.40
C SER A 550 15.90 22.98 -3.48
N LYS A 551 15.52 21.80 -2.98
CA LYS A 551 16.34 20.58 -3.00
C LYS A 551 15.49 19.34 -3.32
N LYS A 552 16.16 18.25 -3.64
CA LYS A 552 15.55 16.93 -3.83
C LYS A 552 16.25 15.90 -2.94
N MET A 553 15.47 15.07 -2.28
CA MET A 553 15.95 13.88 -1.56
C MET A 553 15.45 12.65 -2.31
N LEU A 554 16.36 11.97 -3.00
CA LEU A 554 16.01 10.92 -3.95
C LEU A 554 16.56 9.58 -3.47
N ARG A 555 15.72 8.54 -3.49
CA ARG A 555 16.12 7.16 -3.16
C ARG A 555 15.65 6.19 -4.26
N TYR A 556 16.53 5.31 -4.72
CA TYR A 556 16.28 4.41 -5.86
C TYR A 556 17.07 3.10 -5.76
N ASP A 557 17.37 2.68 -4.53
CA ASP A 557 18.06 1.43 -4.19
C ASP A 557 17.09 0.23 -4.00
N GLY A 558 15.80 0.42 -4.31
CA GLY A 558 14.75 -0.57 -4.10
C GLY A 558 14.20 -0.62 -2.67
N LEU A 559 14.67 0.24 -1.77
CA LEU A 559 14.24 0.29 -0.38
C LEU A 559 13.33 1.49 -0.12
N PRO A 560 12.38 1.38 0.82
CA PRO A 560 11.57 2.51 1.25
C PRO A 560 12.42 3.48 2.09
N PHE A 561 11.95 4.72 2.23
CA PHE A 561 12.47 5.61 3.27
C PHE A 561 12.15 5.06 4.67
N THR A 562 13.03 5.36 5.61
CA THR A 562 12.80 5.23 7.06
C THR A 562 12.91 6.63 7.69
N PRO A 563 12.28 6.90 8.84
CA PRO A 563 12.45 8.18 9.54
C PRO A 563 13.93 8.52 9.78
N GLN A 564 14.73 7.52 10.16
CA GLN A 564 16.16 7.68 10.42
C GLN A 564 16.94 8.02 9.14
N SER A 565 16.60 7.39 8.00
CA SER A 565 17.22 7.75 6.72
C SER A 565 16.91 9.19 6.32
N VAL A 566 15.67 9.64 6.48
CA VAL A 566 15.26 11.02 6.17
C VAL A 566 16.03 12.00 7.05
N ILE A 567 16.09 11.77 8.36
CA ILE A 567 16.81 12.64 9.30
C ILE A 567 18.31 12.68 8.97
N ARG A 568 18.94 11.55 8.64
CA ARG A 568 20.36 11.51 8.24
C ARG A 568 20.61 12.34 6.98
N GLU A 569 19.75 12.21 5.97
CA GLU A 569 19.86 12.97 4.73
C GLU A 569 19.65 14.48 4.96
N LEU A 570 18.67 14.88 5.79
CA LEU A 570 18.45 16.28 6.13
C LEU A 570 19.68 16.90 6.82
N LYS A 571 20.28 16.19 7.77
CA LYS A 571 21.54 16.63 8.42
C LYS A 571 22.68 16.71 7.41
N GLY A 572 22.81 15.73 6.51
CA GLY A 572 23.81 15.73 5.45
C GLY A 572 23.65 16.86 4.43
N MET A 573 22.43 17.35 4.23
CA MET A 573 22.11 18.50 3.38
C MET A 573 22.32 19.86 4.06
N GLU A 574 22.69 19.88 5.35
CA GLU A 574 22.87 21.08 6.17
C GLU A 574 21.63 22.00 6.17
N VAL A 575 20.43 21.41 6.24
CA VAL A 575 19.15 22.13 6.30
C VAL A 575 18.51 22.13 7.67
N ILE A 576 19.02 21.31 8.61
CA ILE A 576 18.60 21.19 10.01
C ILE A 576 19.80 21.00 10.93
#